data_AF-A0A257TAX4-F1
#
_entry.id   AF-A0A257TAX4-F1
#
_cell.length_a   1.000
_cell.length_b   1.000
_cell.length_c   1.000
_cell.angle_alpha   90.00
_cell.angle_beta   90.00
_cell.angle_gamma   90.00
#
_symmetry.space_group_name_H-M   'P 1'
#
loop_
_entity.id
_entity.type
_entity.pdbx_description
1 polymer ?
#
loop_
_entity_poly.entity_id
_entity_poly.type
_entity_poly.pdbx_seq_one_letter_code
_entity_poly.pdbx_strand_id
1 'polypeptide(L)'
;RVHKIYHAPMTPCDRLLAIATLSEEIKDKLREEFARLDPVKLLLEIRTAQKVLADFATDQPQAIAPAPPDTTTFLQSLAIAWQDGEVRPTHRKEVRQARDWRTRADPFEQVWPTIEQWLNREPNVTAKELLVRLADLIPDAYNGTAQLRTLQRRVKEWRAEKAKAMVFAAMTHSEDTQQVRPNIIATVT
;
A
#
# COMPACT_ATOMS: atom_id res chain seq x y z
N ARG A 1 -6.42 -18.19 -39.20
CA ARG A 1 -6.88 -16.95 -38.51
C ARG A 1 -7.75 -17.40 -37.33
N VAL A 2 -7.41 -17.06 -36.09
CA VAL A 2 -8.17 -17.51 -34.90
C VAL A 2 -9.19 -16.43 -34.53
N HIS A 3 -10.46 -16.79 -34.45
CA HIS A 3 -11.51 -15.93 -33.92
C HIS A 3 -11.87 -16.35 -32.50
N LYS A 4 -11.82 -15.40 -31.56
CA LYS A 4 -12.27 -15.59 -30.19
C LYS A 4 -13.71 -15.12 -30.10
N ILE A 5 -14.62 -16.04 -29.80
CA ILE A 5 -16.02 -15.74 -29.53
C ILE A 5 -16.17 -15.75 -28.01
N TYR A 6 -16.61 -14.62 -27.47
CA TYR A 6 -16.89 -14.47 -26.05
C TYR A 6 -18.40 -14.51 -25.85
N HIS A 7 -18.86 -15.40 -24.97
CA HIS A 7 -20.26 -15.44 -24.56
C HIS A 7 -20.54 -14.36 -23.52
N ALA A 8 -21.81 -13.96 -23.42
CA ALA A 8 -22.26 -13.08 -22.35
C ALA A 8 -21.93 -13.70 -20.97
N PRO A 9 -21.57 -12.88 -19.97
CA PRO A 9 -21.27 -13.37 -18.63
C PRO A 9 -22.52 -14.02 -18.04
N MET A 10 -22.39 -15.27 -17.60
CA MET A 10 -23.49 -16.07 -17.08
C MET A 10 -23.02 -16.81 -15.83
N THR A 11 -23.80 -16.73 -14.74
CA THR A 11 -23.42 -17.44 -13.51
C THR A 11 -23.46 -18.95 -13.73
N PRO A 12 -22.76 -19.77 -12.91
CA PRO A 12 -22.88 -21.22 -12.99
C PRO A 12 -24.34 -21.71 -12.86
N CYS A 13 -25.15 -21.06 -12.03
CA CYS A 13 -26.58 -21.37 -11.88
C CYS A 13 -27.36 -21.10 -13.16
N ASP A 14 -27.19 -19.91 -13.76
CA ASP A 14 -27.86 -19.54 -15.02
C ASP A 14 -27.50 -20.48 -16.17
N ARG A 15 -26.24 -20.93 -16.21
CA ARG A 15 -25.79 -21.92 -17.18
C ARG A 15 -26.51 -23.26 -17.01
N LEU A 16 -26.71 -23.72 -15.77
CA LEU A 16 -27.48 -24.92 -15.50
C LEU A 16 -28.94 -24.75 -15.93
N LEU A 17 -29.56 -23.61 -15.62
CA LEU A 17 -30.94 -23.33 -16.02
C LEU A 17 -31.13 -23.30 -17.55
N ALA A 18 -30.10 -22.91 -18.31
CA ALA A 18 -30.11 -22.87 -19.77
C ALA A 18 -29.93 -24.26 -20.45
N ILE A 19 -29.53 -25.30 -19.70
CA ILE A 19 -29.32 -26.63 -20.27
C ILE A 19 -30.67 -27.32 -20.57
N ALA A 20 -30.85 -27.72 -21.83
CA ALA A 20 -32.07 -28.36 -22.30
C ALA A 20 -32.26 -29.80 -21.78
N THR A 21 -31.19 -30.47 -21.32
CA THR A 21 -31.24 -31.86 -20.84
C THR A 21 -31.71 -32.00 -19.39
N LEU A 22 -31.81 -30.90 -18.64
CA LEU A 22 -32.29 -30.91 -17.26
C LEU A 22 -33.82 -30.82 -17.23
N SER A 23 -34.45 -31.64 -16.38
CA SER A 23 -35.89 -31.57 -16.16
C SER A 23 -36.28 -30.22 -15.54
N GLU A 24 -37.48 -29.74 -15.84
CA GLU A 24 -37.99 -28.49 -15.27
C GLU A 24 -38.11 -28.57 -13.74
N GLU A 25 -38.41 -29.74 -13.19
CA GLU A 25 -38.44 -30.00 -11.74
C GLU A 25 -37.10 -29.68 -11.05
N ILE A 26 -35.97 -30.02 -11.68
CA ILE A 26 -34.63 -29.72 -11.16
C ILE A 26 -34.34 -28.22 -11.28
N LYS A 27 -34.76 -27.59 -12.38
CA LYS A 27 -34.60 -26.15 -12.60
C LYS A 27 -35.41 -25.34 -11.60
N ASP A 28 -36.63 -25.76 -11.28
CA ASP A 28 -37.48 -25.11 -10.29
C ASP A 28 -36.87 -25.19 -8.89
N LYS A 29 -36.38 -26.37 -8.49
CA LYS A 29 -35.62 -26.52 -7.23
C LYS A 29 -34.38 -25.62 -7.18
N LEU A 30 -33.64 -25.50 -8.28
CA LEU A 30 -32.49 -24.60 -8.38
C LEU A 30 -32.90 -23.12 -8.21
N ARG A 31 -34.02 -22.69 -8.80
CA ARG A 31 -34.55 -21.33 -8.65
C ARG A 31 -34.99 -21.05 -7.20
N GLU A 32 -35.68 -22.00 -6.58
CA GLU A 32 -36.11 -21.91 -5.18
C GLU A 32 -34.92 -21.81 -4.22
N GLU A 33 -33.92 -22.68 -4.39
CA GLU A 33 -32.68 -22.64 -3.62
C GLU A 33 -31.93 -21.31 -3.81
N PHE A 34 -31.80 -20.85 -5.06
CA PHE A 34 -31.13 -19.59 -5.35
C PHE A 34 -31.84 -18.39 -4.73
N ALA A 35 -33.17 -18.36 -4.76
CA ALA A 35 -33.98 -17.29 -4.15
C ALA A 35 -33.87 -17.26 -2.61
N ARG A 36 -33.58 -18.41 -1.97
CA ARG A 36 -33.41 -18.52 -0.52
C ARG A 36 -32.02 -18.07 -0.05
N LEU A 37 -31.01 -18.14 -0.91
CA LEU A 37 -29.63 -17.86 -0.53
C LEU A 37 -29.39 -16.37 -0.27
N ASP A 38 -28.74 -16.07 0.85
CA ASP A 38 -28.18 -14.75 1.10
C ASP A 38 -26.76 -14.70 0.50
N PRO A 39 -26.52 -13.89 -0.55
CA PRO A 39 -25.22 -13.80 -1.21
C PRO A 39 -24.12 -13.28 -0.28
N VAL A 40 -24.45 -12.43 0.71
CA VAL A 40 -23.47 -11.89 1.65
C VAL A 40 -23.04 -12.96 2.63
N LYS A 41 -24.00 -13.70 3.19
CA LYS A 41 -23.72 -14.82 4.09
C LYS A 41 -22.89 -15.91 3.40
N LEU A 42 -23.25 -16.25 2.17
CA LEU A 42 -22.49 -17.21 1.36
C LEU A 42 -21.04 -16.74 1.15
N LEU A 43 -20.85 -15.46 0.88
CA LEU A 43 -19.51 -14.90 0.67
C LEU A 43 -18.69 -14.91 1.97
N LEU A 44 -19.31 -14.64 3.13
CA LEU A 44 -18.69 -14.78 4.45
C LEU A 44 -18.23 -16.23 4.71
N GLU A 45 -19.07 -17.22 4.43
CA GLU A 45 -18.73 -18.65 4.57
C GLU A 45 -17.55 -19.03 3.67
N ILE A 46 -17.57 -18.61 2.40
CA ILE A 46 -16.47 -18.86 1.46
C ILE A 46 -15.16 -18.23 1.95
N ARG A 47 -15.19 -16.99 2.45
CA ARG A 47 -13.99 -16.30 2.96
C ARG A 47 -13.45 -16.96 4.22
N THR A 48 -14.33 -17.46 5.08
CA THR A 48 -13.96 -18.20 6.29
C THR A 48 -13.27 -19.51 5.92
N ALA A 49 -13.82 -20.28 4.99
CA ALA A 49 -13.20 -21.51 4.49
C ALA A 49 -11.84 -21.23 3.81
N GLN A 50 -11.74 -20.17 3.01
CA GLN A 50 -10.48 -19.75 2.38
C GLN A 50 -9.41 -19.37 3.41
N LYS A 51 -9.80 -18.72 4.52
CA LYS A 51 -8.89 -18.37 5.60
C LYS A 51 -8.35 -19.63 6.28
N VAL A 52 -9.22 -20.57 6.64
CA VAL A 52 -8.83 -21.86 7.22
C VAL A 52 -7.83 -22.59 6.33
N LEU A 53 -8.06 -22.64 5.01
CA LEU A 53 -7.14 -23.25 4.06
C LEU A 53 -5.80 -22.51 3.96
N ALA A 54 -5.80 -21.18 4.04
CA ALA A 54 -4.58 -20.39 4.03
C ALA A 54 -3.75 -20.63 5.30
N ASP A 55 -4.40 -20.68 6.47
CA ASP A 55 -3.75 -20.94 7.76
C ASP A 55 -3.05 -22.32 7.75
N PHE A 56 -3.68 -23.34 7.15
CA PHE A 56 -3.06 -24.66 6.94
C PHE A 56 -1.83 -24.63 6.02
N ALA A 57 -1.78 -23.72 5.04
CA ALA A 57 -0.66 -23.64 4.11
C ALA A 57 0.58 -22.96 4.71
N THR A 58 0.41 -22.12 5.75
CA THR A 58 1.48 -21.32 6.37
C THR A 58 2.02 -21.95 7.67
N ASP A 59 1.62 -23.18 8.01
CA ASP A 59 2.03 -23.92 9.22
C ASP A 59 1.85 -23.11 10.52
N GLN A 60 0.86 -22.19 10.53
CA GLN A 60 0.54 -21.44 11.74
C GLN A 60 -0.23 -22.37 12.70
N PRO A 61 0.16 -22.45 13.98
CA PRO A 61 -0.59 -23.21 14.96
C PRO A 61 -2.02 -22.66 14.98
N GLN A 62 -3.01 -23.56 15.02
CA GLN A 62 -4.41 -23.20 15.16
C GLN A 62 -4.63 -22.53 16.52
N ALA A 63 -4.27 -21.25 16.63
CA ALA A 63 -4.82 -20.37 17.62
C ALA A 63 -6.32 -20.34 17.32
N ILE A 64 -7.11 -20.90 18.25
CA ILE A 64 -8.57 -20.90 18.29
C ILE A 64 -9.14 -19.94 17.25
N ALA A 65 -9.59 -20.48 16.11
CA ALA A 65 -10.07 -19.65 15.02
C ALA A 65 -11.11 -18.70 15.62
N PRO A 66 -10.90 -17.38 15.56
CA PRO A 66 -11.85 -16.45 16.14
C PRO A 66 -13.21 -16.72 15.52
N ALA A 67 -14.26 -16.68 16.35
CA ALA A 67 -15.62 -16.87 15.87
C ALA A 67 -15.84 -16.02 14.60
N PRO A 68 -16.43 -16.60 13.55
CA PRO A 68 -16.62 -15.88 12.29
C PRO A 68 -17.31 -14.55 12.58
N PRO A 69 -16.85 -13.44 11.97
CA PRO A 69 -17.40 -12.13 12.25
C PRO A 69 -18.88 -12.11 11.88
N ASP A 70 -19.67 -11.32 12.61
CA ASP A 70 -21.05 -11.08 12.23
C ASP A 70 -21.14 -10.50 10.81
N THR A 71 -22.28 -10.74 10.14
CA THR A 71 -22.53 -10.34 8.75
C THR A 71 -22.34 -8.83 8.57
N THR A 72 -22.73 -8.02 9.56
CA THR A 72 -22.59 -6.56 9.52
C THR A 72 -21.12 -6.12 9.55
N THR A 73 -20.34 -6.68 10.47
CA THR A 73 -18.88 -6.45 10.58
C THR A 73 -18.17 -6.90 9.31
N PHE A 74 -18.59 -8.03 8.74
CA PHE A 74 -18.06 -8.51 7.48
C PHE A 74 -18.31 -7.53 6.32
N LEU A 75 -19.52 -7.00 6.20
CA LEU A 75 -19.85 -5.97 5.19
C LEU A 75 -19.01 -4.69 5.36
N GLN A 76 -18.80 -4.23 6.59
CA GLN A 76 -17.94 -3.07 6.86
C GLN A 76 -16.50 -3.31 6.40
N SER A 77 -15.99 -4.53 6.61
CA SER A 77 -14.65 -4.91 6.16
C SER A 77 -14.53 -4.90 4.62
N LEU A 78 -15.59 -5.27 3.89
CA LEU A 78 -15.59 -5.25 2.43
C LEU A 78 -15.47 -3.84 1.84
N ALA A 79 -15.97 -2.82 2.54
CA ALA A 79 -15.91 -1.42 2.09
C ALA A 79 -14.46 -0.91 1.97
N ILE A 80 -13.55 -1.40 2.82
CA ILE A 80 -12.13 -1.04 2.81
C ILE A 80 -11.25 -2.10 2.14
N ALA A 81 -11.77 -3.29 1.87
CA ALA A 81 -11.00 -4.43 1.38
C ALA A 81 -10.22 -4.15 0.08
N TRP A 82 -10.71 -3.27 -0.79
CA TRP A 82 -10.03 -2.90 -2.04
C TRP A 82 -8.69 -2.14 -1.80
N GLN A 83 -8.51 -1.53 -0.63
CA GLN A 83 -7.27 -0.80 -0.28
C GLN A 83 -6.07 -1.74 -0.10
N ASP A 84 -6.33 -2.97 0.35
CA ASP A 84 -5.30 -3.99 0.62
C ASP A 84 -4.96 -4.85 -0.61
N GLY A 85 -5.53 -4.54 -1.78
CA GLY A 85 -5.30 -5.28 -3.02
C GLY A 85 -6.04 -6.63 -3.06
N GLU A 86 -5.31 -7.74 -3.19
CA GLU A 86 -5.92 -9.07 -3.26
C GLU A 86 -6.46 -9.52 -1.90
N VAL A 87 -7.76 -9.32 -1.69
CA VAL A 87 -8.48 -9.62 -0.44
C VAL A 87 -8.51 -11.12 -0.10
N ARG A 88 -8.26 -12.02 -1.07
CA ARG A 88 -8.44 -13.47 -0.87
C ARG A 88 -7.35 -14.02 0.05
N PRO A 89 -7.71 -14.64 1.19
CA PRO A 89 -6.71 -15.21 2.11
C PRO A 89 -5.72 -16.13 1.41
N THR A 90 -6.19 -16.94 0.46
CA THR A 90 -5.36 -17.91 -0.29
C THR A 90 -4.39 -17.28 -1.28
N HIS A 91 -4.63 -16.05 -1.73
CA HIS A 91 -3.80 -15.37 -2.73
C HIS A 91 -2.97 -14.23 -2.13
N ARG A 92 -3.13 -13.97 -0.82
CA ARG A 92 -2.39 -12.91 -0.15
C ARG A 92 -0.89 -13.20 -0.24
N LYS A 93 -0.20 -12.40 -1.06
CA LYS A 93 1.26 -12.48 -1.17
C LYS A 93 1.86 -12.12 0.18
N GLU A 94 2.70 -13.01 0.71
CA GLU A 94 3.47 -12.70 1.92
C GLU A 94 4.24 -11.40 1.72
N VAL A 95 4.07 -10.48 2.68
CA VAL A 95 4.87 -9.26 2.72
C VAL A 95 6.30 -9.72 2.96
N ARG A 96 7.11 -9.71 1.90
CA ARG A 96 8.54 -9.99 2.03
C ARG A 96 9.10 -9.01 3.04
N GLN A 97 9.67 -9.55 4.12
CA GLN A 97 10.33 -8.73 5.11
C GLN A 97 11.33 -7.80 4.41
N ALA A 98 11.29 -6.53 4.79
CA ALA A 98 12.26 -5.58 4.29
C ALA A 98 13.65 -6.09 4.67
N ARG A 99 14.52 -6.27 3.68
CA ARG A 99 15.92 -6.65 3.93
C ARG A 99 16.60 -5.48 4.64
N ASP A 100 17.27 -5.75 5.75
CA ASP A 100 18.06 -4.76 6.49
C ASP A 100 19.43 -4.51 5.84
N TRP A 101 19.95 -5.49 5.10
CA TRP A 101 21.26 -5.43 4.46
C TRP A 101 21.17 -5.00 2.98
N ARG A 102 22.14 -4.16 2.57
CA ARG A 102 22.37 -3.83 1.17
C ARG A 102 23.42 -4.76 0.59
N THR A 103 23.22 -5.22 -0.64
CA THR A 103 24.19 -6.07 -1.35
C THR A 103 25.49 -5.34 -1.69
N ARG A 104 25.49 -4.00 -1.68
CA ARG A 104 26.67 -3.16 -1.94
C ARG A 104 26.64 -1.93 -1.04
N ALA A 105 27.82 -1.50 -0.59
CA ALA A 105 28.02 -0.21 0.09
C ALA A 105 27.63 0.95 -0.83
N ASP A 106 27.16 2.06 -0.25
CA ASP A 106 26.73 3.22 -1.03
C ASP A 106 27.96 3.98 -1.59
N PRO A 107 28.10 4.13 -2.92
CA PRO A 107 29.25 4.82 -3.51
C PRO A 107 29.35 6.30 -3.12
N PHE A 108 28.28 6.91 -2.61
CA PHE A 108 28.25 8.32 -2.21
C PHE A 108 28.40 8.53 -0.71
N GLU A 109 28.59 7.49 0.11
CA GLU A 109 28.64 7.62 1.57
C GLU A 109 29.68 8.65 2.05
N GLN A 110 30.88 8.61 1.50
CA GLN A 110 31.98 9.50 1.89
C GLN A 110 31.81 10.94 1.37
N VAL A 111 31.21 11.12 0.20
CA VAL A 111 31.02 12.44 -0.44
C VAL A 111 29.68 13.09 -0.10
N TRP A 112 28.78 12.37 0.56
CA TRP A 112 27.46 12.85 0.90
C TRP A 112 27.45 14.15 1.73
N PRO A 113 28.32 14.36 2.73
CA PRO A 113 28.35 15.61 3.47
C PRO A 113 28.58 16.83 2.56
N THR A 114 29.39 16.68 1.52
CA THR A 114 29.66 17.74 0.53
C THR A 114 28.43 17.99 -0.34
N ILE A 115 27.77 16.92 -0.79
CA ILE A 115 26.55 17.01 -1.60
C ILE A 115 25.42 17.68 -0.80
N GLU A 116 25.29 17.36 0.48
CA GLU A 116 24.30 17.96 1.37
C GLU A 116 24.55 19.46 1.57
N GLN A 117 25.82 19.90 1.67
CA GLN A 117 26.13 21.34 1.71
C GLN A 117 25.67 22.06 0.44
N TRP A 118 25.90 21.46 -0.74
CA TRP A 118 25.41 22.02 -2.00
C TRP A 118 23.89 22.07 -2.06
N LEU A 119 23.20 21.01 -1.62
CA LEU A 119 21.73 20.97 -1.57
C LEU A 119 21.13 21.97 -0.57
N ASN A 120 21.79 22.21 0.57
CA ASN A 120 21.36 23.22 1.52
C ASN A 120 21.53 24.64 0.96
N ARG A 121 22.58 24.89 0.18
CA ARG A 121 22.82 26.20 -0.46
C ARG A 121 21.92 26.43 -1.67
N GLU A 122 21.72 25.40 -2.49
CA GLU A 122 20.99 25.45 -3.75
C GLU A 122 19.99 24.27 -3.82
N PRO A 123 18.79 24.38 -3.23
CA PRO A 123 17.84 23.25 -3.14
C PRO A 123 17.29 22.79 -4.51
N ASN A 124 17.35 23.67 -5.50
CA ASN A 124 16.84 23.45 -6.86
C ASN A 124 17.80 22.68 -7.78
N VAL A 125 19.04 22.43 -7.34
CA VAL A 125 20.05 21.74 -8.18
C VAL A 125 19.61 20.31 -8.48
N THR A 126 19.81 19.88 -9.72
CA THR A 126 19.43 18.54 -10.16
C THR A 126 20.51 17.52 -9.78
N ALA A 127 20.10 16.29 -9.45
CA ALA A 127 21.05 15.20 -9.17
C ALA A 127 22.07 14.97 -10.30
N LYS A 128 21.69 15.24 -11.56
CA LYS A 128 22.61 15.20 -12.71
C LYS A 128 23.71 16.25 -12.61
N GLU A 129 23.37 17.47 -12.22
CA GLU A 129 24.33 18.57 -12.06
C GLU A 129 25.28 18.30 -10.90
N LEU A 130 24.76 17.74 -9.79
CA LEU A 130 25.59 17.30 -8.67
C LEU A 130 26.57 16.20 -9.09
N LEU A 131 26.13 15.25 -9.92
CA LEU A 131 26.99 14.18 -10.42
C LEU A 131 28.11 14.72 -11.32
N VAL A 132 27.83 15.72 -12.16
CA VAL A 132 28.85 16.37 -13.01
C VAL A 132 29.87 17.10 -12.14
N ARG A 133 29.41 17.92 -11.18
CA ARG A 133 30.31 18.60 -10.22
C ARG A 133 31.19 17.60 -9.44
N LEU A 134 30.63 16.44 -9.11
CA LEU A 134 31.34 15.36 -8.41
C LEU A 134 32.38 14.68 -9.31
N ALA A 135 32.05 14.44 -10.58
CA ALA A 135 32.96 13.87 -11.57
C ALA A 135 34.13 14.81 -11.89
N ASP A 136 33.92 16.13 -11.86
CA ASP A 136 34.99 17.12 -12.03
C ASP A 136 35.98 17.12 -10.85
N LEU A 137 35.49 16.86 -9.63
CA LEU A 137 36.31 16.84 -8.42
C LEU A 137 37.04 15.51 -8.20
N ILE A 138 36.38 14.39 -8.53
CA ILE A 138 36.93 13.04 -8.36
C ILE A 138 36.55 12.20 -9.59
N PRO A 139 37.29 12.36 -10.71
CA PRO A 139 36.99 11.64 -11.95
C PRO A 139 37.04 10.12 -11.75
N ASP A 140 38.04 9.61 -11.04
CA ASP A 140 38.29 8.16 -10.93
C ASP A 140 37.18 7.35 -10.25
N ALA A 141 36.30 7.99 -9.47
CA ALA A 141 35.25 7.32 -8.70
C ALA A 141 33.83 7.45 -9.30
N TYR A 142 33.56 8.49 -10.09
CA TYR A 142 32.17 8.92 -10.40
C TYR A 142 31.85 9.05 -11.90
N ASN A 143 32.66 8.50 -12.80
CA ASN A 143 32.46 8.55 -14.26
C ASN A 143 31.28 7.72 -14.81
N GLY A 144 30.55 6.98 -13.96
CA GLY A 144 29.54 6.02 -14.38
C GLY A 144 28.09 6.55 -14.36
N THR A 145 27.38 6.46 -15.48
CA THR A 145 25.92 6.75 -15.56
C THR A 145 25.06 5.83 -14.67
N ALA A 146 25.57 4.65 -14.31
CA ALA A 146 24.91 3.69 -13.42
C ALA A 146 24.66 4.25 -12.00
N GLN A 147 25.45 5.24 -11.56
CA GLN A 147 25.35 5.82 -10.22
C GLN A 147 24.33 6.98 -10.13
N LEU A 148 23.88 7.51 -11.28
CA LEU A 148 22.90 8.60 -11.33
C LEU A 148 21.57 8.23 -10.63
N ARG A 149 21.10 6.99 -10.82
CA ARG A 149 19.86 6.50 -10.19
C ARG A 149 19.97 6.48 -8.66
N THR A 150 21.14 6.09 -8.15
CA THR A 150 21.42 6.07 -6.70
C THR A 150 21.43 7.49 -6.14
N LEU A 151 22.09 8.42 -6.82
CA LEU A 151 22.12 9.83 -6.40
C LEU A 151 20.74 10.48 -6.47
N GLN A 152 19.98 10.25 -7.54
CA GLN A 152 18.60 10.75 -7.68
C GLN A 152 17.69 10.26 -6.55
N ARG A 153 17.80 8.99 -6.18
CA ARG A 153 17.04 8.43 -5.07
C ARG A 153 17.41 9.10 -3.75
N ARG A 154 18.69 9.28 -3.47
CA ARG A 154 19.18 9.90 -2.24
C ARG A 154 18.80 11.38 -2.13
N VAL A 155 18.87 12.14 -3.23
CA VAL A 155 18.37 13.52 -3.32
C VAL A 155 16.85 13.58 -3.10
N LYS A 156 16.09 12.62 -3.64
CA LYS A 156 14.64 12.54 -3.42
C LYS A 156 14.30 12.27 -1.96
N GLU A 157 14.98 11.32 -1.33
CA GLU A 157 14.83 11.01 0.11
C GLU A 157 15.16 12.25 0.95
N TRP A 158 16.28 12.92 0.69
CA TRP A 158 16.67 14.15 1.38
C TRP A 158 15.62 15.27 1.21
N ARG A 159 15.10 15.49 -0.01
CA ARG A 159 14.06 16.51 -0.26
C ARG A 159 12.78 16.20 0.50
N ALA A 160 12.39 14.92 0.57
CA ALA A 160 11.22 14.50 1.32
C ALA A 160 11.42 14.74 2.83
N GLU A 161 12.59 14.44 3.37
CA GLU A 161 12.93 14.71 4.77
C GLU A 161 12.96 16.21 5.09
N LYS A 162 13.57 17.04 4.22
CA LYS A 162 13.57 18.49 4.39
C LYS A 162 12.17 19.10 4.28
N ALA A 163 11.36 18.67 3.32
CA ALA A 163 9.97 19.11 3.20
C ALA A 163 9.15 18.70 4.43
N LYS A 164 9.34 17.46 4.91
CA LYS A 164 8.74 16.96 6.15
C LYS A 164 9.15 17.86 7.33
N ALA A 165 10.44 18.12 7.50
CA ALA A 165 10.94 18.99 8.55
C ALA A 165 10.36 20.41 8.46
N MET A 166 10.23 21.00 7.26
CA MET A 166 9.62 22.32 7.09
C MET A 166 8.14 22.35 7.47
N VAL A 167 7.36 21.35 7.05
CA VAL A 167 5.93 21.26 7.38
C VAL A 167 5.74 21.07 8.88
N PHE A 168 6.47 20.14 9.50
CA PHE A 168 6.32 19.87 10.93
C PHE A 168 6.94 20.96 11.82
N ALA A 169 8.02 21.63 11.38
CA ALA A 169 8.56 22.80 12.09
C ALA A 169 7.62 24.02 11.98
N ALA A 170 6.92 24.21 10.86
CA ALA A 170 5.90 25.24 10.74
C ALA A 170 4.70 24.98 11.67
N MET A 171 4.37 23.71 11.92
CA MET A 171 3.32 23.32 12.88
C MET A 171 3.71 23.62 14.33
N THR A 172 4.97 23.41 14.73
CA THR A 172 5.41 23.72 16.12
C THR A 172 5.52 25.21 16.41
N HIS A 173 5.88 26.05 15.43
CA HIS A 173 5.93 27.51 15.60
C HIS A 173 4.54 28.17 15.64
N SER A 174 3.47 27.43 15.30
CA SER A 174 2.09 27.93 15.34
C SER A 174 1.50 27.91 16.76
N GLU A 175 2.09 27.17 17.70
CA GLU A 175 1.61 27.05 19.09
C GLU A 175 2.19 28.13 20.03
N ASP A 176 3.33 28.74 19.68
CA ASP A 176 4.02 29.73 20.54
C ASP A 176 3.51 31.18 20.41
N THR A 177 2.66 31.48 19.43
CA THR A 177 2.20 32.89 19.21
C THR A 177 0.99 33.27 20.08
N GLN A 178 0.53 32.39 20.97
CA GLN A 178 -0.67 32.59 21.80
C GLN A 178 -0.34 32.78 23.29
N GLN A 179 0.77 33.45 23.61
CA GLN A 179 1.12 33.71 25.01
C GLN A 179 1.90 35.02 25.26
N VAL A 180 1.43 36.16 24.72
CA VAL A 180 1.81 37.47 25.30
C VAL A 180 0.61 38.43 25.29
N ARG A 181 -0.10 38.52 26.42
CA ARG A 181 -0.86 39.72 26.81
C ARG A 181 -0.38 40.13 28.20
N PRO A 182 0.26 41.30 28.39
CA PRO A 182 0.58 41.79 29.72
C PRO A 182 -0.70 42.24 30.44
N ASN A 183 -0.89 41.72 31.65
CA ASN A 183 -1.99 42.08 32.55
C ASN A 183 -1.67 43.44 33.19
N ILE A 184 -2.32 44.52 32.72
CA ILE A 184 -2.30 45.83 33.39
C ILE A 184 -3.53 45.87 34.29
N ILE A 185 -3.32 45.67 35.59
CA ILE A 185 -4.34 45.88 36.62
C ILE A 185 -4.38 47.38 36.91
N ALA A 186 -5.54 47.99 36.65
CA ALA A 186 -5.87 49.35 37.05
C ALA A 186 -6.12 49.40 38.57
N THR A 187 -5.37 50.23 39.28
CA THR A 187 -5.69 50.61 40.67
C THR A 187 -6.50 51.89 40.65
N VAL A 188 -7.69 51.81 41.24
CA VAL A 188 -8.64 52.90 41.50
C VAL A 188 -8.08 53.80 42.62
N THR A 189 -8.12 55.12 42.43
CA THR A 189 -8.56 56.14 43.40
C THR A 189 -8.92 57.40 42.62
#